data_AF-A0A5P9PKZ5-F1
#
_entry.id   AF-A0A5P9PKZ5-F1
#
_cell.length_a   1.000
_cell.length_b   1.000
_cell.length_c   1.000
_cell.angle_alpha   90.00
_cell.angle_beta   90.00
_cell.angle_gamma   90.00
#
_symmetry.space_group_name_H-M   'P 1'
#
loop_
_entity.id
_entity.type
_entity.pdbx_description
1 polymer ?
#
loop_
_entity_poly.entity_id
_entity_poly.type
_entity_poly.pdbx_seq_one_letter_code
_entity_poly.pdbx_strand_id
1 'polypeptide(L)'
;MTLLKPEITTLDDASFQLFASGRHSEQWSAREIIGDGATELDEADTERAWILASTSYFAEQAGLVAAAELVSETDDVALRLSFATAVSDEARHADAFLAYAVARGGDLANVSEDGFLDELHETLSTVSHLEKFLMHTTFEGIAADEFVLLQRIFAGDPLGEIYRHVRSDEVRHVAIGLNYLRRSYATPEGREEWDTHFGEWSERALRIARLPEVAAGLGAVMGKPAEPIEQWFMRRHRARLRGAGIPVPERR
;
A
#
# COMPACT_ATOMS: atom_id res chain seq x y z
N MET A 1 -6.32 14.64 20.91
CA MET A 1 -5.36 13.52 21.01
C MET A 1 -5.09 13.24 22.48
N THR A 2 -5.35 12.01 22.95
CA THR A 2 -5.14 11.60 24.35
C THR A 2 -4.00 10.57 24.40
N LEU A 3 -3.16 10.64 25.45
CA LEU A 3 -2.16 9.60 25.69
C LEU A 3 -2.87 8.27 25.98
N LEU A 4 -2.58 7.25 25.18
CA LEU A 4 -3.13 5.92 25.40
C LEU A 4 -2.38 5.25 26.55
N LYS A 5 -3.14 4.65 27.46
CA LYS A 5 -2.62 3.68 28.41
C LYS A 5 -2.92 2.31 27.83
N PRO A 6 -1.91 1.46 27.58
CA PRO A 6 -2.19 0.10 27.12
C PRO A 6 -3.03 -0.60 28.20
N GLU A 7 -4.21 -1.11 27.83
CA GLU A 7 -4.97 -2.02 28.69
C GLU A 7 -4.30 -3.40 28.80
N ILE A 8 -3.24 -3.61 28.02
CA ILE A 8 -2.63 -4.89 27.74
C ILE A 8 -1.71 -5.30 28.89
N THR A 9 -2.00 -6.46 29.46
CA THR A 9 -1.15 -7.14 30.45
C THR A 9 -0.15 -8.10 29.81
N THR A 10 -0.21 -8.34 28.50
CA THR A 10 0.68 -9.28 27.78
C THR A 10 1.12 -8.75 26.42
N LEU A 11 2.42 -8.50 26.27
CA LEU A 11 3.09 -8.15 25.00
C LEU A 11 3.00 -9.26 23.92
N ASP A 12 2.36 -10.39 24.24
CA ASP A 12 2.18 -11.56 23.38
C ASP A 12 0.93 -11.49 22.49
N ASP A 13 0.15 -10.40 22.55
CA ASP A 13 -0.99 -10.21 21.65
C ASP A 13 -0.56 -10.12 20.18
N ALA A 14 -1.40 -10.66 19.28
CA ALA A 14 -1.10 -10.73 17.85
C ALA A 14 -0.81 -9.35 17.21
N SER A 15 -1.50 -8.30 17.66
CA SER A 15 -1.27 -6.94 17.17
C SER A 15 0.10 -6.41 17.62
N PHE A 16 0.54 -6.74 18.84
CA PHE A 16 1.88 -6.38 19.32
C PHE A 16 2.98 -7.20 18.65
N GLN A 17 2.73 -8.47 18.31
CA GLN A 17 3.66 -9.29 17.55
C GLN A 17 3.84 -8.77 16.12
N LEU A 18 2.78 -8.27 15.49
CA LEU A 18 2.87 -7.58 14.19
C LEU A 18 3.78 -6.35 14.28
N PHE A 19 3.55 -5.46 15.25
CA PHE A 19 4.45 -4.33 15.54
C PHE A 19 5.89 -4.80 15.78
N ALA A 20 6.08 -5.81 16.63
CA ALA A 20 7.40 -6.32 17.02
C ALA A 20 8.15 -6.98 15.85
N SER A 21 7.43 -7.47 14.84
CA SER A 21 8.04 -7.94 13.59
C SER A 21 8.45 -6.77 12.69
N GLY A 22 7.65 -5.71 12.63
CA GLY A 22 7.93 -4.52 11.81
C GLY A 22 9.11 -3.70 12.29
N ARG A 23 9.26 -3.53 13.61
CA ARG A 23 10.39 -2.78 14.20
C ARG A 23 11.78 -3.35 13.88
N HIS A 24 11.84 -4.62 13.49
CA HIS A 24 13.08 -5.35 13.19
C HIS A 24 13.20 -5.69 11.71
N SER A 25 12.40 -5.05 10.86
CA SER A 25 12.47 -5.23 9.43
C SER A 25 13.85 -4.88 8.87
N GLU A 26 14.16 -5.47 7.72
CA GLU A 26 15.43 -5.30 7.03
C GLU A 26 15.63 -3.80 6.71
N GLN A 27 16.67 -3.22 7.28
CA GLN A 27 17.07 -1.85 6.97
C GLN A 27 17.78 -1.87 5.62
N TRP A 28 17.15 -1.33 4.59
CA TRP A 28 17.69 -1.23 3.24
C TRP A 28 17.87 0.23 2.81
N SER A 29 18.86 0.51 1.96
CA SER A 29 19.17 1.85 1.49
C SER A 29 19.02 1.94 -0.02
N ALA A 30 18.10 2.78 -0.49
CA ALA A 30 17.94 3.07 -1.90
C ALA A 30 19.26 3.56 -2.53
N ARG A 31 20.02 4.38 -1.79
CA ARG A 31 21.33 4.87 -2.24
C ARG A 31 22.33 3.72 -2.47
N GLU A 32 22.36 2.73 -1.59
CA GLU A 32 23.24 1.56 -1.76
C GLU A 32 22.78 0.68 -2.92
N ILE A 33 21.47 0.52 -3.10
CA ILE A 33 20.87 -0.25 -4.21
C ILE A 33 21.15 0.43 -5.56
N ILE A 34 20.99 1.76 -5.64
CA ILE A 34 21.22 2.56 -6.85
C ILE A 34 22.71 2.63 -7.20
N GLY A 35 23.60 2.67 -6.20
CA GLY A 35 25.04 2.68 -6.39
C GLY A 35 25.52 3.92 -7.16
N ASP A 36 26.21 3.69 -8.27
CA ASP A 36 26.70 4.75 -9.18
C ASP A 36 25.64 5.21 -10.19
N GLY A 37 24.44 4.62 -10.18
CA GLY A 37 23.40 4.91 -11.14
C GLY A 37 23.63 4.26 -12.50
N ALA A 38 24.46 3.23 -12.63
CA ALA A 38 24.48 2.42 -13.85
C ALA A 38 23.13 1.73 -14.09
N THR A 39 22.78 1.55 -15.36
CA THR A 39 21.63 0.75 -15.81
C THR A 39 21.98 0.06 -17.12
N GLU A 40 21.43 -1.14 -17.32
CA GLU A 40 21.50 -1.88 -18.58
C GLU A 40 20.22 -1.72 -19.41
N LEU A 41 19.24 -0.95 -18.93
CA LEU A 41 18.00 -0.67 -19.65
C LEU A 41 18.28 0.08 -20.95
N ASP A 42 17.49 -0.21 -22.00
CA ASP A 42 17.53 0.59 -23.22
C ASP A 42 16.90 1.98 -23.00
N GLU A 43 16.98 2.87 -23.99
CA GLU A 43 16.46 4.24 -23.86
C GLU A 43 14.96 4.27 -23.53
N ALA A 44 14.18 3.39 -24.17
CA ALA A 44 12.74 3.35 -23.99
C ALA A 44 12.35 2.77 -22.61
N ASP A 45 13.08 1.75 -22.14
CA ASP A 45 12.91 1.19 -20.80
C ASP A 45 13.42 2.13 -19.71
N THR A 46 14.46 2.92 -19.98
CA THR A 46 14.95 3.96 -19.07
C THR A 46 13.90 5.04 -18.86
N GLU A 47 13.29 5.54 -19.95
CA GLU A 47 12.19 6.51 -19.86
C GLU A 47 11.00 5.94 -19.08
N ARG A 48 10.62 4.68 -19.36
CA ARG A 48 9.56 3.98 -18.61
C ARG A 48 9.88 3.86 -17.12
N ALA A 49 11.10 3.46 -16.78
CA ALA A 49 11.53 3.31 -15.38
C ALA A 49 11.49 4.65 -14.64
N TRP A 50 11.90 5.74 -15.30
CA TRP A 50 11.87 7.08 -14.74
C TRP A 50 10.44 7.56 -14.46
N ILE A 51 9.52 7.38 -15.42
CA ILE A 51 8.10 7.73 -15.26
C ILE A 51 7.48 6.91 -14.13
N LEU A 52 7.69 5.58 -14.11
CA LEU A 52 7.11 4.70 -13.10
C LEU A 52 7.63 4.99 -11.70
N ALA A 53 8.94 5.25 -11.53
CA ALA A 53 9.47 5.68 -10.24
C ALA A 53 8.87 7.01 -9.78
N SER A 54 8.66 7.95 -10.72
CA SER A 54 8.03 9.23 -10.41
C SER A 54 6.56 9.06 -9.99
N THR A 55 5.81 8.18 -10.65
CA THR A 55 4.44 7.82 -10.23
C THR A 55 4.44 7.12 -8.86
N SER A 56 5.37 6.17 -8.63
CA SER A 56 5.49 5.49 -7.34
C SER A 56 5.77 6.47 -6.21
N TYR A 57 6.65 7.46 -6.40
CA TYR A 57 6.90 8.51 -5.40
C TYR A 57 5.62 9.16 -4.87
N PHE A 58 4.70 9.56 -5.75
CA PHE A 58 3.43 10.18 -5.33
C PHE A 58 2.45 9.17 -4.72
N ALA A 59 2.46 7.92 -5.20
CA ALA A 59 1.67 6.84 -4.60
C ALA A 59 2.10 6.57 -3.14
N GLU A 60 3.40 6.53 -2.87
CA GLU A 60 3.94 6.37 -1.51
C GLU A 60 3.59 7.57 -0.61
N GLN A 61 3.53 8.79 -1.15
CA GLN A 61 3.04 9.95 -0.38
C GLN A 61 1.57 9.84 0.00
N ALA A 62 0.73 9.27 -0.87
CA ALA A 62 -0.66 8.97 -0.52
C ALA A 62 -0.77 7.90 0.57
N GLY A 63 0.04 6.83 0.47
CA GLY A 63 0.17 5.82 1.54
C GLY A 63 0.57 6.45 2.86
N LEU A 64 1.56 7.36 2.84
CA LEU A 64 2.02 8.10 4.02
C LEU A 64 0.88 8.88 4.69
N VAL A 65 0.09 9.62 3.92
CA VAL A 65 -1.06 10.38 4.44
C VAL A 65 -2.12 9.45 5.02
N ALA A 66 -2.43 8.35 4.33
CA ALA A 66 -3.41 7.37 4.80
C ALA A 66 -2.97 6.70 6.12
N ALA A 67 -1.71 6.29 6.22
CA ALA A 67 -1.15 5.73 7.44
C ALA A 67 -1.12 6.75 8.59
N ALA A 68 -0.76 8.01 8.31
CA ALA A 68 -0.70 9.08 9.31
C ALA A 68 -2.08 9.39 9.90
N GLU A 69 -3.12 9.38 9.07
CA GLU A 69 -4.51 9.51 9.50
C GLU A 69 -4.86 8.40 10.52
N LEU A 70 -4.58 7.14 10.18
CA LEU A 70 -4.85 5.99 11.04
C LEU A 70 -4.07 6.02 12.36
N VAL A 71 -2.81 6.49 12.37
CA VAL A 71 -2.04 6.73 13.61
C VAL A 71 -2.79 7.68 14.54
N SER A 72 -3.33 8.76 13.98
CA SER A 72 -3.91 9.87 14.73
C SER A 72 -5.26 9.52 15.37
N GLU A 73 -6.02 8.62 14.74
CA GLU A 73 -7.38 8.26 15.14
C GLU A 73 -7.47 7.03 16.03
N THR A 74 -6.63 6.01 15.80
CA THR A 74 -6.79 4.72 16.48
C THR A 74 -6.58 4.84 17.99
N ASP A 75 -7.43 4.19 18.79
CA ASP A 75 -7.29 4.09 20.25
C ASP A 75 -6.56 2.82 20.70
N ASP A 76 -6.18 1.95 19.76
CA ASP A 76 -5.39 0.75 20.01
C ASP A 76 -3.90 1.08 19.97
N VAL A 77 -3.20 0.82 21.09
CA VAL A 77 -1.76 1.10 21.22
C VAL A 77 -0.92 0.31 20.20
N ALA A 78 -1.26 -0.96 19.98
CA ALA A 78 -0.50 -1.82 19.06
C ALA A 78 -0.66 -1.34 17.61
N LEU A 79 -1.87 -0.96 17.22
CA LEU A 79 -2.13 -0.39 15.90
C LEU A 79 -1.44 0.96 15.74
N ARG A 80 -1.52 1.84 16.75
CA ARG A 80 -0.83 3.13 16.69
C ARG A 80 0.67 2.98 16.47
N LEU A 81 1.31 2.06 17.19
CA LEU A 81 2.73 1.76 17.03
C LEU A 81 3.04 1.13 15.67
N SER A 82 2.18 0.25 15.17
CA SER A 82 2.32 -0.39 13.86
C SER A 82 2.16 0.61 12.71
N PHE A 83 1.18 1.51 12.77
CA PHE A 83 1.02 2.55 11.76
C PHE A 83 2.11 3.62 11.85
N ALA A 84 2.67 3.89 13.03
CA ALA A 84 3.84 4.75 13.14
C ALA A 84 5.05 4.17 12.40
N THR A 85 5.22 2.83 12.40
CA THR A 85 6.23 2.18 11.54
C THR A 85 5.85 2.32 10.06
N ALA A 86 4.60 2.07 9.68
CA ALA A 86 4.14 2.23 8.30
C ALA A 86 4.38 3.65 7.77
N VAL A 87 4.04 4.71 8.51
CA VAL A 87 4.34 6.11 8.15
C VAL A 87 5.83 6.32 7.88
N SER A 88 6.70 5.71 8.69
CA SER A 88 8.15 5.80 8.49
C SER A 88 8.61 5.00 7.27
N ASP A 89 7.95 3.89 6.96
CA ASP A 89 8.22 3.06 5.79
C ASP A 89 7.80 3.79 4.51
N GLU A 90 6.60 4.37 4.44
CA GLU A 90 6.15 5.13 3.27
C GLU A 90 7.02 6.35 2.99
N ALA A 91 7.50 7.03 4.04
CA ALA A 91 8.47 8.12 3.88
C ALA A 91 9.78 7.63 3.22
N ARG A 92 10.23 6.43 3.59
CA ARG A 92 11.44 5.79 3.06
C ARG A 92 11.20 5.26 1.65
N HIS A 93 10.00 4.77 1.34
CA HIS A 93 9.60 4.33 -0.01
C HIS A 93 9.57 5.52 -0.97
N ALA A 94 8.94 6.63 -0.57
CA ALA A 94 8.93 7.87 -1.35
C ALA A 94 10.37 8.36 -1.60
N ASP A 95 11.20 8.46 -0.57
CA ASP A 95 12.62 8.84 -0.73
C ASP A 95 13.36 7.91 -1.70
N ALA A 96 13.12 6.59 -1.64
CA ALA A 96 13.75 5.62 -2.52
C ALA A 96 13.38 5.84 -4.00
N PHE A 97 12.09 6.04 -4.29
CA PHE A 97 11.65 6.29 -5.66
C PHE A 97 12.09 7.65 -6.18
N LEU A 98 12.11 8.69 -5.34
CA LEU A 98 12.68 9.98 -5.68
C LEU A 98 14.17 9.87 -6.01
N ALA A 99 14.95 9.17 -5.17
CA ALA A 99 16.37 8.97 -5.38
C ALA A 99 16.63 8.24 -6.71
N TYR A 100 15.84 7.23 -7.03
CA TYR A 100 15.93 6.54 -8.32
C TYR A 100 15.57 7.48 -9.49
N ALA A 101 14.46 8.21 -9.39
CA ALA A 101 14.02 9.14 -10.43
C ALA A 101 15.07 10.22 -10.72
N VAL A 102 15.66 10.81 -9.68
CA VAL A 102 16.76 11.78 -9.80
C VAL A 102 18.01 11.14 -10.40
N ALA A 103 18.36 9.92 -10.02
CA ALA A 103 19.51 9.22 -10.60
C ALA A 103 19.33 8.89 -12.09
N ARG A 104 18.09 8.75 -12.57
CA ARG A 104 17.78 8.41 -13.97
C ARG A 104 17.47 9.62 -14.85
N GLY A 105 16.62 10.52 -14.38
CA GLY A 105 16.13 11.67 -15.15
C GLY A 105 16.54 13.04 -14.60
N GLY A 106 17.27 13.09 -13.47
CA GLY A 106 17.70 14.33 -12.82
C GLY A 106 16.64 15.02 -11.94
N ASP A 107 15.38 14.62 -12.07
CA ASP A 107 14.18 15.12 -11.37
C ASP A 107 13.09 14.03 -11.43
N LEU A 108 11.89 14.29 -10.89
CA LEU A 108 10.67 13.58 -11.18
C LEU A 108 10.18 13.88 -12.60
N ALA A 109 9.64 12.86 -13.26
CA ALA A 109 8.90 13.03 -14.50
C ALA A 109 7.62 13.83 -14.24
N ASN A 110 7.17 14.57 -15.26
CA ASN A 110 5.88 15.25 -15.21
C ASN A 110 4.74 14.22 -15.32
N VAL A 111 4.24 13.76 -14.18
CA VAL A 111 3.12 12.84 -14.06
C VAL A 111 1.88 13.60 -13.60
N SER A 112 0.71 13.29 -14.17
CA SER A 112 -0.53 13.97 -13.78
C SER A 112 -1.00 13.47 -12.42
N GLU A 113 -1.07 14.38 -11.45
CA GLU A 113 -1.52 14.11 -10.08
C GLU A 113 -2.95 14.60 -9.81
N ASP A 114 -3.60 15.22 -10.81
CA ASP A 114 -4.73 16.12 -10.61
C ASP A 114 -5.81 15.54 -9.67
N GLY A 115 -5.89 16.16 -8.48
CA GLY A 115 -6.91 15.92 -7.45
C GLY A 115 -6.81 14.61 -6.67
N PHE A 116 -5.80 13.75 -6.90
CA PHE A 116 -5.73 12.44 -6.23
C PHE A 116 -5.60 12.56 -4.70
N LEU A 117 -4.62 13.32 -4.24
CA LEU A 117 -4.37 13.49 -2.80
C LEU A 117 -5.53 14.23 -2.11
N ASP A 118 -6.13 15.20 -2.80
CA ASP A 118 -7.30 15.94 -2.30
C ASP A 118 -8.50 15.00 -2.12
N GLU A 119 -8.79 14.17 -3.14
CA GLU A 119 -9.86 13.17 -3.09
C GLU A 119 -9.63 12.13 -1.99
N LEU A 120 -8.39 11.62 -1.86
CA LEU A 120 -8.02 10.70 -0.81
C LEU A 120 -8.23 11.34 0.57
N HIS A 121 -7.73 12.55 0.78
CA HIS A 121 -7.85 13.27 2.04
C HIS A 121 -9.30 13.57 2.40
N GLU A 122 -10.11 14.06 1.45
CA GLU A 122 -11.54 14.31 1.65
C GLU A 122 -12.27 13.01 2.01
N THR A 123 -11.98 11.92 1.31
CA THR A 123 -12.60 10.62 1.59
C THR A 123 -12.22 10.16 2.99
N LEU A 124 -10.93 10.11 3.31
CA LEU A 124 -10.45 9.68 4.62
C LEU A 124 -11.02 10.56 5.74
N SER A 125 -11.30 11.83 5.51
CA SER A 125 -11.89 12.71 6.54
C SER A 125 -13.38 12.43 6.82
N THR A 126 -14.06 11.68 5.95
CA THR A 126 -15.53 11.50 6.00
C THR A 126 -15.98 10.07 6.26
N VAL A 127 -15.17 9.08 5.89
CA VAL A 127 -15.53 7.66 6.02
C VAL A 127 -15.35 7.13 7.45
N SER A 128 -16.03 6.01 7.75
CA SER A 128 -15.93 5.34 9.05
C SER A 128 -14.51 4.78 9.29
N HIS A 129 -14.14 4.59 10.56
CA HIS A 129 -12.83 4.00 10.90
C HIS A 129 -12.67 2.58 10.30
N LEU A 130 -13.74 1.77 10.28
CA LEU A 130 -13.72 0.45 9.64
C LEU A 130 -13.47 0.53 8.12
N GLU A 131 -14.09 1.51 7.45
CA GLU A 131 -13.88 1.76 6.03
C GLU A 131 -12.45 2.24 5.73
N LYS A 132 -11.87 3.14 6.55
CA LYS A 132 -10.46 3.56 6.40
C LYS A 132 -9.50 2.37 6.43
N PHE A 133 -9.73 1.41 7.32
CA PHE A 133 -8.93 0.19 7.38
C PHE A 133 -9.13 -0.73 6.18
N LEU A 134 -10.34 -0.78 5.60
CA LEU A 134 -10.57 -1.48 4.33
C LEU A 134 -9.84 -0.79 3.18
N MET A 135 -9.89 0.54 3.11
CA MET A 135 -9.17 1.34 2.12
C MET A 135 -7.66 1.10 2.23
N HIS A 136 -7.08 1.27 3.42
CA HIS A 136 -5.67 0.95 3.71
C HIS A 136 -5.29 -0.45 3.22
N THR A 137 -6.01 -1.48 3.67
CA THR A 137 -5.75 -2.88 3.28
C THR A 137 -5.87 -3.10 1.76
N THR A 138 -6.73 -2.33 1.10
CA THR A 138 -6.92 -2.39 -0.35
C THR A 138 -5.73 -1.75 -1.08
N PHE A 139 -5.31 -0.55 -0.65
CA PHE A 139 -4.21 0.20 -1.24
C PHE A 139 -2.90 -0.57 -1.15
N GLU A 140 -2.48 -0.96 0.06
CA GLU A 140 -1.23 -1.71 0.25
C GLU A 140 -1.30 -3.10 -0.41
N GLY A 141 -2.50 -3.68 -0.48
CA GLY A 141 -2.74 -4.94 -1.17
C GLY A 141 -2.52 -4.86 -2.68
N ILE A 142 -2.93 -3.74 -3.29
CA ILE A 142 -2.71 -3.44 -4.71
C ILE A 142 -1.24 -3.08 -4.94
N ALA A 143 -0.66 -2.19 -4.13
CA ALA A 143 0.76 -1.83 -4.23
C ALA A 143 1.66 -3.07 -4.13
N ALA A 144 1.45 -3.93 -3.11
CA ALA A 144 2.20 -5.18 -2.96
C ALA A 144 2.09 -6.13 -4.15
N ASP A 145 1.00 -6.07 -4.91
CA ASP A 145 0.77 -6.89 -6.10
C ASP A 145 1.37 -6.26 -7.36
N GLU A 146 1.26 -4.96 -7.51
CA GLU A 146 1.89 -4.19 -8.57
C GLU A 146 3.40 -4.34 -8.50
N PHE A 147 3.99 -4.21 -7.31
CA PHE A 147 5.43 -4.34 -7.10
C PHE A 147 5.95 -5.75 -7.42
N VAL A 148 5.12 -6.81 -7.36
CA VAL A 148 5.52 -8.14 -7.89
C VAL A 148 5.78 -8.08 -9.39
N LEU A 149 4.94 -7.36 -10.12
CA LEU A 149 5.04 -7.25 -11.57
C LEU A 149 6.18 -6.31 -11.95
N LEU A 150 6.27 -5.14 -11.30
CA LEU A 150 7.31 -4.16 -11.56
C LEU A 150 8.71 -4.67 -11.20
N GLN A 151 8.85 -5.42 -10.09
CA GLN A 151 10.10 -6.12 -9.77
C GLN A 151 10.56 -7.03 -10.93
N ARG A 152 9.63 -7.71 -11.61
CA ARG A 152 9.96 -8.61 -12.72
C ARG A 152 10.24 -7.87 -14.02
N ILE A 153 9.54 -6.76 -14.25
CA ILE A 153 9.73 -5.90 -15.42
C ILE A 153 11.14 -5.28 -15.38
N PHE A 154 11.56 -4.78 -14.23
CA PHE A 154 12.86 -4.16 -14.02
C PHE A 154 13.89 -5.11 -13.40
N ALA A 155 13.80 -6.41 -13.70
CA ALA A 155 14.74 -7.38 -13.18
C ALA A 155 16.17 -7.09 -13.67
N GLY A 156 17.10 -6.94 -12.73
CA GLY A 156 18.50 -6.58 -13.03
C GLY A 156 18.80 -5.08 -12.98
N ASP A 157 17.78 -4.22 -12.88
CA ASP A 157 17.95 -2.80 -12.61
C ASP A 157 17.69 -2.48 -11.11
N PRO A 158 18.36 -1.48 -10.51
CA PRO A 158 18.11 -1.03 -9.15
C PRO A 158 16.63 -0.79 -8.80
N LEU A 159 15.80 -0.34 -9.74
CA LEU A 159 14.38 -0.12 -9.51
C LEU A 159 13.65 -1.43 -9.17
N GLY A 160 14.02 -2.54 -9.81
CA GLY A 160 13.46 -3.85 -9.50
C GLY A 160 13.76 -4.29 -8.07
N GLU A 161 14.96 -4.01 -7.57
CA GLU A 161 15.35 -4.30 -6.19
C GLU A 161 14.65 -3.37 -5.18
N ILE A 162 14.46 -2.09 -5.52
CA ILE A 162 13.64 -1.17 -4.71
C ILE A 162 12.22 -1.72 -4.59
N TYR A 163 11.56 -2.08 -5.70
CA TYR A 163 10.22 -2.68 -5.65
C TYR A 163 10.17 -3.97 -4.82
N ARG A 164 11.20 -4.82 -4.89
CA ARG A 164 11.27 -6.04 -4.06
C ARG A 164 11.26 -5.70 -2.57
N HIS A 165 12.04 -4.70 -2.18
CA HIS A 165 12.18 -4.29 -0.80
C HIS A 165 10.93 -3.58 -0.27
N VAL A 166 10.42 -2.57 -0.99
CA VAL A 166 9.16 -1.87 -0.67
C VAL A 166 8.01 -2.87 -0.52
N ARG A 167 7.88 -3.83 -1.46
CA ARG A 167 6.87 -4.88 -1.36
C ARG A 167 6.94 -5.69 -0.07
N SER A 168 8.15 -5.95 0.46
CA SER A 168 8.30 -6.69 1.72
C SER A 168 7.68 -5.93 2.89
N ASP A 169 7.81 -4.61 2.87
CA ASP A 169 7.18 -3.70 3.84
C ASP A 169 5.66 -3.66 3.62
N GLU A 170 5.18 -3.60 2.37
CA GLU A 170 3.74 -3.61 2.08
C GLU A 170 2.99 -4.87 2.55
N VAL A 171 3.64 -6.03 2.50
CA VAL A 171 3.04 -7.26 3.03
C VAL A 171 2.76 -7.13 4.54
N ARG A 172 3.60 -6.40 5.28
CA ARG A 172 3.37 -6.08 6.68
C ARG A 172 2.24 -5.06 6.84
N HIS A 173 2.18 -4.03 6.00
CA HIS A 173 1.12 -3.01 6.06
C HIS A 173 -0.26 -3.62 5.82
N VAL A 174 -0.37 -4.54 4.85
CA VAL A 174 -1.56 -5.36 4.63
C VAL A 174 -1.90 -6.19 5.87
N ALA A 175 -0.92 -6.80 6.54
CA ALA A 175 -1.16 -7.62 7.72
C ALA A 175 -1.69 -6.81 8.91
N ILE A 176 -1.22 -5.56 9.09
CA ILE A 176 -1.75 -4.62 10.08
C ILE A 176 -3.23 -4.35 9.82
N GLY A 177 -3.58 -4.02 8.57
CA GLY A 177 -4.96 -3.77 8.16
C GLY A 177 -5.89 -4.97 8.37
N LEU A 178 -5.47 -6.16 7.89
CA LEU A 178 -6.22 -7.40 8.04
C LEU A 178 -6.43 -7.79 9.50
N ASN A 179 -5.46 -7.52 10.38
CA ASN A 179 -5.58 -7.81 11.81
C ASN A 179 -6.73 -7.01 12.44
N TYR A 180 -6.81 -5.71 12.17
CA TYR A 180 -7.92 -4.89 12.65
C TYR A 180 -9.26 -5.32 12.03
N LEU A 181 -9.32 -5.46 10.70
CA LEU A 181 -10.57 -5.86 10.01
C LEU A 181 -11.13 -7.19 10.56
N ARG A 182 -10.26 -8.17 10.82
CA ARG A 182 -10.66 -9.44 11.43
C ARG A 182 -11.21 -9.27 12.84
N ARG A 183 -10.57 -8.44 13.67
CA ARG A 183 -11.00 -8.16 15.06
C ARG A 183 -12.34 -7.43 15.07
N SER A 184 -12.51 -6.43 14.21
CA SER A 184 -13.76 -5.68 14.06
C SER A 184 -14.90 -6.57 13.55
N TYR A 185 -14.64 -7.43 12.55
CA TYR A 185 -15.65 -8.38 12.05
C TYR A 185 -16.03 -9.46 13.08
N ALA A 186 -15.23 -9.66 14.13
CA ALA A 186 -15.56 -10.60 15.20
C ALA A 186 -16.62 -10.05 16.17
N THR A 187 -16.85 -8.74 16.22
CA THR A 187 -17.89 -8.13 17.05
C THR A 187 -19.24 -8.10 16.32
N PRO A 188 -20.38 -8.06 17.04
CA PRO A 188 -21.70 -7.90 16.43
C PRO A 188 -21.81 -6.62 15.58
N GLU A 189 -21.31 -5.50 16.09
CA GLU A 189 -21.41 -4.18 15.46
C GLU A 189 -20.57 -4.12 14.18
N GLY A 190 -19.30 -4.55 14.24
CA GLY A 190 -18.43 -4.54 13.06
C GLY A 190 -18.86 -5.54 11.99
N ARG A 191 -19.52 -6.64 12.38
CA ARG A 191 -20.15 -7.58 11.44
C ARG A 191 -21.33 -6.93 10.72
N GLU A 192 -22.22 -6.27 11.45
CA GLU A 192 -23.39 -5.59 10.88
C GLU A 192 -22.97 -4.49 9.89
N GLU A 193 -22.01 -3.65 10.26
CA GLU A 193 -21.46 -2.62 9.37
C GLU A 193 -20.84 -3.23 8.12
N TRP A 194 -19.99 -4.24 8.27
CA TRP A 194 -19.34 -4.92 7.14
C TRP A 194 -20.36 -5.55 6.18
N ASP A 195 -21.30 -6.35 6.70
CA ASP A 195 -22.29 -7.05 5.88
C ASP A 195 -23.22 -6.06 5.15
N THR A 196 -23.45 -4.87 5.73
CA THR A 196 -24.29 -3.81 5.15
C THR A 196 -23.56 -3.00 4.08
N HIS A 197 -22.31 -2.60 4.33
CA HIS A 197 -21.64 -1.56 3.56
C HIS A 197 -20.45 -2.04 2.71
N PHE A 198 -19.97 -3.28 2.87
CA PHE A 198 -18.75 -3.77 2.20
C PHE A 198 -18.73 -3.53 0.68
N GLY A 199 -19.86 -3.71 -0.02
CA GLY A 199 -19.93 -3.51 -1.46
C GLY A 199 -19.57 -2.08 -1.87
N GLU A 200 -20.22 -1.09 -1.22
CA GLU A 200 -19.97 0.33 -1.45
C GLU A 200 -18.54 0.72 -1.08
N TRP A 201 -18.08 0.29 0.10
CA TRP A 201 -16.73 0.59 0.58
C TRP A 201 -15.65 -0.01 -0.32
N SER A 202 -15.85 -1.24 -0.79
CA SER A 202 -14.92 -1.90 -1.69
C SER A 202 -14.87 -1.19 -3.05
N GLU A 203 -16.00 -0.78 -3.61
CA GLU A 203 -16.04 -0.02 -4.86
C GLU A 203 -15.35 1.34 -4.72
N ARG A 204 -15.61 2.05 -3.61
CA ARG A 204 -14.93 3.32 -3.31
C ARG A 204 -13.43 3.14 -3.17
N ALA A 205 -12.98 2.14 -2.41
CA ALA A 205 -11.56 1.85 -2.23
C ALA A 205 -10.87 1.53 -3.58
N LEU A 206 -11.46 0.69 -4.42
CA LEU A 206 -10.88 0.33 -5.72
C LEU A 206 -10.81 1.52 -6.69
N ARG A 207 -11.79 2.41 -6.63
CA ARG A 207 -11.83 3.65 -7.40
C ARG A 207 -10.72 4.61 -6.97
N ILE A 208 -10.55 4.83 -5.67
CA ILE A 208 -9.50 5.70 -5.14
C ILE A 208 -8.12 5.09 -5.38
N ALA A 209 -7.99 3.77 -5.30
CA ALA A 209 -6.77 3.05 -5.67
C ALA A 209 -6.45 3.12 -7.18
N ARG A 210 -7.35 3.69 -8.00
CA ARG A 210 -7.22 3.78 -9.46
C ARG A 210 -6.87 2.43 -10.11
N LEU A 211 -7.52 1.36 -9.63
CA LEU A 211 -7.19 0.01 -10.07
C LEU A 211 -7.29 -0.19 -11.60
N PRO A 212 -8.33 0.32 -12.29
CA PRO A 212 -8.40 0.22 -13.75
C PRO A 212 -7.21 0.88 -14.46
N GLU A 213 -6.77 2.04 -13.98
CA GLU A 213 -5.63 2.79 -14.51
C GLU A 213 -4.31 2.05 -14.24
N VAL A 214 -4.11 1.52 -13.03
CA VAL A 214 -2.97 0.68 -12.67
C VAL A 214 -2.89 -0.55 -13.58
N ALA A 215 -4.02 -1.25 -13.78
CA ALA A 215 -4.09 -2.41 -14.64
C ALA A 215 -3.81 -2.05 -16.12
N ALA A 216 -4.28 -0.90 -16.59
CA ALA A 216 -4.02 -0.40 -17.93
C ALA A 216 -2.54 -0.03 -18.14
N GLY A 217 -1.93 0.66 -17.17
CA GLY A 217 -0.50 1.00 -17.18
C GLY A 217 0.38 -0.23 -17.25
N LEU A 218 0.15 -1.20 -16.35
CA LEU A 218 0.85 -2.49 -16.36
C LEU A 218 0.59 -3.28 -17.65
N GLY A 219 -0.63 -3.26 -18.17
CA GLY A 219 -0.99 -3.87 -19.44
C GLY A 219 -0.18 -3.31 -20.61
N ALA A 220 -0.05 -1.99 -20.69
CA ALA A 220 0.75 -1.32 -21.70
C ALA A 220 2.23 -1.73 -21.62
N VAL A 221 2.82 -1.74 -20.43
CA VAL A 221 4.22 -2.15 -20.22
C VAL A 221 4.44 -3.62 -20.55
N MET A 222 3.51 -4.50 -20.20
CA MET A 222 3.63 -5.94 -20.42
C MET A 222 3.19 -6.41 -21.81
N GLY A 223 2.63 -5.53 -22.64
CA GLY A 223 2.00 -5.90 -23.92
C GLY A 223 0.78 -6.82 -23.75
N LYS A 224 -0.02 -6.61 -22.69
CA LYS A 224 -1.18 -7.43 -22.32
C LYS A 224 -2.44 -6.58 -22.17
N PRO A 225 -3.65 -7.16 -22.40
CA PRO A 225 -4.89 -6.46 -22.08
C PRO A 225 -4.99 -6.15 -20.57
N ALA A 226 -5.62 -5.02 -20.23
CA ALA A 226 -5.79 -4.57 -18.84
C ALA A 226 -6.74 -5.48 -18.04
N GLU A 227 -7.84 -5.92 -18.66
CA GLU A 227 -8.91 -6.68 -17.98
C GLU A 227 -8.40 -7.94 -17.23
N PRO A 228 -7.58 -8.84 -17.81
CA PRO A 228 -7.02 -9.96 -17.07
C PRO A 228 -6.12 -9.58 -15.88
N ILE A 229 -5.44 -8.41 -15.96
CA ILE A 229 -4.57 -7.88 -14.91
C ILE A 229 -5.43 -7.36 -13.77
N GLU A 230 -6.45 -6.55 -14.07
CA GLU A 230 -7.43 -6.06 -13.08
C GLU A 230 -8.10 -7.22 -12.35
N GLN A 231 -8.58 -8.23 -13.10
CA GLN A 231 -9.17 -9.43 -12.50
C GLN A 231 -8.17 -10.20 -11.62
N TRP A 232 -6.88 -10.16 -11.93
CA TRP A 232 -5.84 -10.79 -11.11
C TRP A 232 -5.65 -10.06 -9.78
N PHE A 233 -5.59 -8.73 -9.78
CA PHE A 233 -5.60 -7.93 -8.54
C PHE A 233 -6.83 -8.22 -7.69
N MET A 234 -8.01 -8.19 -8.31
CA MET A 234 -9.28 -8.46 -7.61
C MET A 234 -9.32 -9.85 -6.98
N ARG A 235 -8.85 -10.89 -7.68
CA ARG A 235 -8.77 -12.25 -7.12
C ARG A 235 -7.85 -12.29 -5.90
N ARG A 236 -6.71 -11.61 -5.95
CA ARG A 236 -5.73 -11.61 -4.85
C ARG A 236 -6.20 -10.80 -3.65
N HIS A 237 -6.79 -9.62 -3.87
CA HIS A 237 -7.42 -8.82 -2.82
C HIS A 237 -8.51 -9.62 -2.08
N ARG A 238 -9.42 -10.26 -2.81
CA ARG A 238 -10.44 -11.13 -2.21
C ARG A 238 -9.86 -12.34 -1.48
N ALA A 239 -8.79 -12.93 -2.01
CA ALA A 239 -8.11 -14.05 -1.37
C ALA A 239 -7.46 -13.65 -0.03
N ARG A 240 -6.89 -12.43 0.07
CA ARG A 240 -6.35 -11.90 1.34
C ARG A 240 -7.43 -11.76 2.41
N LEU A 241 -8.55 -11.12 2.07
CA LEU A 241 -9.68 -10.96 2.99
C LEU A 241 -10.21 -12.31 3.50
N ARG A 242 -10.46 -13.24 2.57
CA ARG A 242 -10.90 -14.61 2.91
C ARG A 242 -9.87 -15.35 3.77
N GLY A 243 -8.59 -15.22 3.45
CA GLY A 243 -7.49 -15.82 4.21
C GLY A 243 -7.40 -15.31 5.65
N ALA A 244 -7.80 -14.06 5.90
CA ALA A 244 -7.92 -13.49 7.23
C ALA A 244 -9.21 -13.93 7.99
N GLY A 245 -10.10 -14.68 7.35
CA GLY A 245 -11.39 -15.08 7.89
C GLY A 245 -12.49 -14.03 7.75
N ILE A 246 -12.30 -13.05 6.87
CA ILE A 246 -13.27 -11.99 6.59
C ILE A 246 -14.08 -12.41 5.35
N PRO A 247 -15.41 -12.54 5.44
CA PRO A 247 -16.21 -12.91 4.29
C PRO A 247 -16.23 -11.79 3.27
N VAL A 248 -16.13 -12.19 2.01
CA VAL A 248 -16.31 -11.32 0.85
C VAL A 248 -17.63 -11.74 0.23
N PRO A 249 -18.73 -10.99 0.45
CA PRO A 249 -20.01 -11.23 -0.20
C PRO A 249 -19.80 -11.36 -1.71
N GLU A 250 -20.39 -12.40 -2.32
CA GLU A 250 -20.49 -12.46 -3.78
C GLU A 250 -21.43 -11.33 -4.22
N ARG A 251 -21.10 -10.61 -5.30
CA ARG A 251 -21.97 -9.56 -5.86
C ARG A 251 -23.39 -10.13 -5.97
N ARG A 252 -24.35 -9.49 -5.32
CA ARG A 252 -25.78 -9.75 -5.58
C ARG A 252 -26.16 -9.27 -6.97
#